data_AF-A0A355T165-F1
#
_entry.id   AF-A0A355T165-F1
#
_cell.length_a   1.000
_cell.length_b   1.000
_cell.length_c   1.000
_cell.angle_alpha   90.00
_cell.angle_beta   90.00
_cell.angle_gamma   90.00
#
_symmetry.space_group_name_H-M   'P 1'
#
loop_
_entity.id
_entity.type
_entity.pdbx_description
1 polymer ?
#
loop_
_entity_poly.entity_id
_entity_poly.type
_entity_poly.pdbx_seq_one_letter_code
_entity_poly.pdbx_strand_id
1 'polypeptide(L)'
;MPPLRQFAEHPQRQKLNDEVHSRPPADVPGALICSHLAFVTGENGHTEEKVSLKSLASLFGAAIPDSFGNHLTLDLGPFQLTWERHT
;
A
#
# COMPACT_ATOMS: atom_id res chain seq x y z
N MET A 1 21.94 -31.46 -25.55
CA MET A 1 21.12 -30.98 -24.41
C MET A 1 19.68 -30.97 -24.87
N PRO A 2 18.72 -31.52 -24.09
CA PRO A 2 17.32 -31.40 -24.45
C PRO A 2 16.88 -29.92 -24.36
N PRO A 3 15.95 -29.48 -25.22
CA PRO A 3 15.45 -28.11 -25.17
C PRO A 3 14.68 -27.90 -23.86
N LEU A 4 14.97 -26.79 -23.18
CA LEU A 4 14.25 -26.39 -21.98
C LEU A 4 12.79 -26.09 -22.38
N ARG A 5 11.83 -26.67 -21.67
CA ARG A 5 10.41 -26.35 -21.85
C ARG A 5 10.21 -24.86 -21.61
N GLN A 6 9.48 -24.20 -22.50
CA GLN A 6 9.15 -22.80 -22.36
C GLN A 6 8.33 -22.61 -21.07
N PHE A 7 8.82 -21.76 -20.18
CA PHE A 7 8.16 -21.46 -18.92
C PHE A 7 6.90 -20.65 -19.22
N ALA A 8 5.73 -21.21 -18.92
CA ALA A 8 4.46 -20.50 -18.97
C ALA A 8 4.28 -19.74 -17.65
N GLU A 9 4.51 -18.43 -17.69
CA GLU A 9 4.38 -17.58 -16.51
C GLU A 9 2.91 -17.33 -16.16
N HIS A 10 2.56 -17.49 -14.88
CA HIS A 10 1.22 -17.17 -14.41
C HIS A 10 0.98 -15.65 -14.49
N PRO A 11 -0.17 -15.16 -14.99
CA PRO A 11 -0.41 -13.72 -15.16
C PRO A 11 -0.27 -12.88 -13.89
N GLN A 12 -0.52 -13.48 -12.72
CA GLN A 12 -0.41 -12.80 -11.42
C GLN A 12 1.00 -12.83 -10.82
N ARG A 13 1.93 -13.62 -11.36
CA ARG A 13 3.26 -13.84 -10.74
C ARG A 13 4.02 -12.54 -10.57
N GLN A 14 4.09 -11.72 -11.61
CA GLN A 14 4.81 -10.45 -11.57
C GLN A 14 4.20 -9.51 -10.53
N LYS A 15 2.86 -9.33 -10.56
CA LYS A 15 2.14 -8.45 -9.63
C LYS A 15 2.36 -8.86 -8.16
N LEU A 16 2.27 -10.15 -7.85
CA LEU A 16 2.49 -10.66 -6.49
C LEU A 16 3.95 -10.56 -6.06
N ASN A 17 4.90 -10.79 -6.98
CA ASN A 17 6.31 -10.62 -6.70
C ASN A 17 6.62 -9.15 -6.36
N ASP A 18 6.12 -8.22 -7.17
CA ASP A 18 6.30 -6.79 -6.95
C ASP A 18 5.67 -6.34 -5.62
N GLU A 19 4.52 -6.90 -5.22
CA GLU A 19 3.86 -6.63 -3.93
C GLU A 19 4.68 -7.07 -2.71
N VAL A 20 5.40 -8.20 -2.79
CA VAL A 20 6.29 -8.66 -1.71
C VAL A 20 7.50 -7.74 -1.56
N HIS A 21 7.99 -7.20 -2.68
CA HIS A 21 9.21 -6.39 -2.72
C HIS A 21 8.98 -4.87 -2.67
N SER A 22 7.73 -4.39 -2.73
CA SER A 22 7.39 -2.97 -2.73
C SER A 22 7.38 -2.31 -1.34
N ARG A 23 8.06 -2.88 -0.35
CA ARG A 23 8.01 -2.43 1.05
C ARG A 23 9.33 -1.77 1.47
N PRO A 24 9.60 -0.50 1.08
CA PRO A 24 10.59 0.29 1.79
C PRO A 24 10.17 0.35 3.26
N PRO A 25 11.06 0.08 4.22
CA PRO A 25 10.77 0.33 5.62
C PRO A 25 10.43 1.82 5.80
N ALA A 26 9.40 2.09 6.60
CA ALA A 26 9.09 3.46 6.99
C ALA A 26 10.30 4.09 7.69
N ASP A 27 10.57 5.36 7.41
CA ASP A 27 11.68 6.07 8.05
C ASP A 27 11.34 6.32 9.53
N VAL A 28 12.25 5.94 10.43
CA VAL A 28 12.07 6.04 11.88
C VAL A 28 13.20 6.92 12.42
N PRO A 29 13.04 8.26 12.41
CA PRO A 29 14.11 9.19 12.75
C PRO A 29 14.46 9.20 14.26
N GLY A 30 13.70 8.50 15.10
CA GLY A 30 13.92 8.43 16.55
C GLY A 30 12.87 7.59 17.26
N ALA A 31 12.73 7.76 18.58
CA ALA A 31 11.68 7.10 19.33
C ALA A 31 10.30 7.64 18.91
N LEU A 32 9.41 6.76 18.50
CA LEU A 32 8.06 7.08 18.03
C LEU A 32 7.00 6.34 18.85
N ILE A 33 5.81 6.94 18.96
CA ILE A 33 4.59 6.24 19.38
C ILE A 33 3.87 5.83 18.10
N CYS A 34 3.68 4.53 17.92
CA CYS A 34 3.05 3.97 16.73
C CYS A 34 1.74 3.27 17.08
N SER A 35 0.70 3.55 16.31
CA SER A 35 -0.57 2.83 16.35
C SER A 35 -0.71 2.04 15.06
N HIS A 36 -0.96 0.73 15.17
CA HIS A 36 -1.20 -0.15 14.03
C HIS A 36 -2.64 -0.64 14.05
N LEU A 37 -3.39 -0.38 12.99
CA LEU A 37 -4.79 -0.77 12.83
C LEU A 37 -4.92 -1.68 11.61
N ALA A 38 -5.49 -2.86 11.81
CA ALA A 38 -5.77 -3.82 10.74
C ALA A 38 -7.28 -3.93 10.52
N PHE A 39 -7.71 -3.82 9.27
CA PHE A 39 -9.11 -3.89 8.88
C PHE A 39 -9.35 -5.02 7.87
N VAL A 40 -10.50 -5.67 7.96
CA VAL A 40 -10.94 -6.67 6.98
C VAL A 40 -12.03 -6.03 6.12
N THR A 41 -11.73 -5.73 4.86
CA THR A 41 -12.61 -4.98 3.95
C THR A 41 -13.11 -5.79 2.76
N GLY A 42 -12.81 -7.09 2.72
CA GLY A 42 -13.21 -7.98 1.63
C GLY A 42 -12.56 -7.64 0.28
N GLU A 43 -12.92 -8.39 -0.77
CA GLU A 43 -12.30 -8.26 -2.09
C GLU A 43 -12.59 -6.91 -2.78
N ASN A 44 -13.75 -6.30 -2.50
CA ASN A 44 -14.23 -5.09 -3.18
C ASN A 44 -13.96 -3.78 -2.41
N GLY A 45 -13.30 -3.84 -1.24
CA GLY A 45 -13.09 -2.68 -0.36
C GLY A 45 -12.12 -1.60 -0.89
N HIS A 46 -11.40 -1.86 -2.00
CA HIS A 46 -10.34 -0.97 -2.50
C HIS A 46 -10.81 0.46 -2.75
N THR A 47 -11.98 0.61 -3.36
CA THR A 47 -12.54 1.92 -3.73
C THR A 47 -12.97 2.70 -2.50
N GLU A 48 -13.61 2.03 -1.53
CA GLU A 48 -14.07 2.66 -0.30
C GLU A 48 -12.89 3.12 0.57
N GLU A 49 -11.86 2.28 0.71
CA GLU A 49 -10.62 2.64 1.42
C GLU A 49 -9.96 3.89 0.82
N LYS A 50 -9.89 3.97 -0.52
CA LYS A 50 -9.36 5.15 -1.21
C LYS A 50 -10.17 6.41 -0.92
N VAL A 51 -11.50 6.31 -0.88
CA VAL A 51 -12.37 7.44 -0.52
C VAL A 51 -12.12 7.88 0.93
N SER A 52 -11.99 6.92 1.86
CA SER A 52 -11.67 7.21 3.26
C SER A 52 -10.31 7.88 3.42
N LEU A 53 -9.27 7.41 2.72
CA LEU A 53 -7.93 8.02 2.75
C LEU A 53 -7.93 9.45 2.19
N LYS A 54 -8.65 9.70 1.10
CA LYS A 54 -8.81 11.06 0.54
C LYS A 54 -9.55 11.99 1.50
N SER A 55 -10.59 11.48 2.15
CA SER A 55 -11.35 12.24 3.16
C SER A 55 -10.49 12.58 4.37
N LEU A 56 -9.65 11.64 4.82
CA LEU A 56 -8.68 11.86 5.89
C LEU A 56 -7.64 12.90 5.50
N ALA A 57 -7.03 12.79 4.31
CA ALA A 57 -6.07 13.80 3.82
C ALA A 57 -6.70 15.20 3.78
N SER A 58 -7.94 15.31 3.27
CA SER A 58 -8.68 16.58 3.25
C SER A 58 -8.95 17.15 4.64
N LEU A 59 -9.24 16.31 5.63
CA LEU A 59 -9.49 16.74 7.01
C LEU A 59 -8.25 17.41 7.63
N PHE A 60 -7.05 16.94 7.26
CA PHE A 60 -5.78 17.47 7.74
C PHE A 60 -5.14 18.49 6.78
N GLY A 61 -5.79 18.81 5.64
CA GLY A 61 -5.24 19.71 4.64
C GLY A 61 -4.01 19.17 3.90
N ALA A 62 -3.82 17.85 3.91
CA ALA A 62 -2.69 17.18 3.27
C ALA A 62 -2.95 16.92 1.78
N ALA A 63 -1.90 17.00 0.98
CA ALA A 63 -1.96 16.60 -0.42
C ALA A 63 -1.95 15.06 -0.53
N ILE A 64 -2.80 14.53 -1.40
CA ILE A 64 -2.87 13.10 -1.70
C ILE A 64 -2.90 12.89 -3.23
N PRO A 65 -2.17 11.91 -3.79
CA PRO A 65 -2.25 11.61 -5.21
C PRO A 65 -3.66 11.18 -5.64
N ASP A 66 -4.05 11.55 -6.86
CA ASP A 66 -5.35 11.13 -7.42
C ASP A 66 -5.46 9.61 -7.56
N SER A 67 -4.33 8.96 -7.87
CA SER A 67 -4.20 7.51 -7.97
C SER A 67 -2.98 7.00 -7.19
N PHE A 68 -3.18 5.96 -6.41
CA PHE A 68 -2.12 5.19 -5.75
C PHE A 68 -2.48 3.69 -5.76
N GLY A 69 -1.45 2.86 -5.60
CA GLY A 69 -1.54 1.40 -5.63
C GLY A 69 -2.06 0.81 -4.32
N ASN A 70 -1.39 -0.22 -3.83
CA ASN A 70 -1.70 -0.87 -2.54
C ASN A 70 -0.87 -0.32 -1.37
N HIS A 71 -0.09 0.73 -1.61
CA HIS A 71 0.72 1.40 -0.60
C HIS A 71 0.61 2.91 -0.77
N LEU A 72 0.51 3.62 0.34
CA LEU A 72 0.48 5.09 0.39
C LEU A 72 1.07 5.56 1.72
N THR A 73 1.97 6.54 1.65
CA THR A 73 2.44 7.29 2.82
C THR A 73 1.96 8.72 2.71
N LEU A 74 1.39 9.27 3.78
CA LEU A 74 0.93 10.65 3.87
C LEU A 74 1.56 11.33 5.08
N ASP A 75 2.05 12.54 4.87
CA ASP A 75 2.31 13.48 5.96
C ASP A 75 1.02 14.28 6.22
N LEU A 76 0.43 14.10 7.39
CA LEU A 76 -0.79 14.79 7.79
C LEU A 76 -0.49 16.03 8.66
N GLY A 77 0.78 16.29 8.98
CA GLY A 77 1.23 17.36 9.87
C GLY A 77 1.55 16.86 11.29
N PRO A 78 0.57 16.50 12.13
CA PRO A 78 0.82 16.05 13.49
C PRO A 78 1.31 14.60 13.56
N PHE A 79 1.12 13.81 12.50
CA PHE A 79 1.62 12.45 12.39
C PHE A 79 1.78 12.04 10.93
N GLN A 80 2.59 11.01 10.71
CA GLN A 80 2.71 10.34 9.43
C GLN A 80 1.81 9.11 9.41
N LEU A 81 1.07 8.91 8.31
CA LEU A 81 0.26 7.73 8.06
C LEU A 81 0.93 6.88 6.98
N THR A 82 1.12 5.59 7.26
CA THR A 82 1.44 4.59 6.24
C THR A 82 0.26 3.64 6.11
N TRP A 83 -0.26 3.52 4.89
CA TRP A 83 -1.36 2.65 4.54
C TRP A 83 -0.87 1.57 3.58
N GLU A 84 -1.23 0.33 3.88
CA GLU A 84 -0.94 -0.84 3.07
C GLU A 84 -2.21 -1.68 2.93
N ARG A 85 -2.50 -2.14 1.72
CA ARG A 85 -3.53 -3.14 1.44
C ARG A 85 -2.86 -4.44 1.03
N HIS A 86 -3.21 -5.50 1.75
CA HIS A 86 -2.83 -6.85 1.42
C HIS A 86 -4.02 -7.52 0.71
N THR A 87 -3.75 -8.20 -0.40
CA THR A 87 -4.74 -8.99 -1.14
C THR A 87 -4.51 -10.48 -1.00
#